data_AF-A0A932Q764-F1
#
_entry.id   AF-A0A932Q764-F1
#
_cell.length_a   1.000
_cell.length_b   1.000
_cell.length_c   1.000
_cell.angle_alpha   90.00
_cell.angle_beta   90.00
_cell.angle_gamma   90.00
#
_symmetry.space_group_name_H-M   'P 1'
#
loop_
_entity.id
_entity.type
_entity.pdbx_description
1 polymer ?
#
loop_
_entity_poly.entity_id
_entity_poly.type
_entity_poly.pdbx_seq_one_letter_code
_entity_poly.pdbx_strand_id
1 'polypeptide(L)'
;MSFSKTYLEESQQILKTLEAAAVEALAVGLAAVRDGGGRLFILGVGGSAGHAGHAVNDFRKICGFEAYAPTDNVSELTARVNDEGWDTVFSAWLKVSRISAKDAVLVFSVGGGNLEKNVSVSLVNGLKTSKDAKAKVFGIVGRDGGYTAKVADACVVIPT
;
A
#
# COMPACT_ATOMS: atom_id res chain seq x y z
N MET A 1 -2.95 24.83 24.32
CA MET A 1 -3.10 23.36 24.55
C MET A 1 -1.71 22.74 24.56
N SER A 2 -1.51 21.62 25.28
CA SER A 2 -0.29 20.82 25.12
C SER A 2 -0.33 20.05 23.80
N PHE A 3 0.84 19.67 23.27
CA PHE A 3 0.95 18.83 22.08
C PHE A 3 0.07 17.58 22.16
N SER A 4 0.12 16.86 23.29
CA SER A 4 -0.67 15.63 23.48
C SER A 4 -2.17 15.87 23.42
N LYS A 5 -2.65 17.01 23.95
CA LYS A 5 -4.08 17.34 23.90
C LYS A 5 -4.51 17.65 22.46
N THR A 6 -3.71 18.42 21.73
CA THR A 6 -3.95 18.71 20.30
C THR A 6 -3.96 17.43 19.46
N TYR A 7 -2.96 16.56 19.62
CA TYR A 7 -2.87 15.30 18.88
C TYR A 7 -4.07 14.38 19.12
N LEU A 8 -4.53 14.26 20.37
CA LEU A 8 -5.69 13.45 20.70
C LEU A 8 -6.99 14.03 20.12
N GLU A 9 -7.15 15.35 20.14
CA GLU A 9 -8.31 16.03 19.55
C GLU A 9 -8.33 15.88 18.02
N GLU A 10 -7.19 16.06 17.36
CA GLU A 10 -7.04 15.84 15.90
C GLU A 10 -7.34 14.38 15.54
N SER A 11 -6.81 13.43 16.30
CA SER A 11 -7.06 12.00 16.08
C SER A 11 -8.56 11.67 16.19
N GLN A 12 -9.25 12.20 17.20
CA GLN A 12 -10.70 12.02 17.34
C GLN A 12 -11.47 12.64 16.18
N GLN A 13 -11.04 13.81 15.69
CA GLN A 13 -11.68 14.46 14.57
C GLN A 13 -11.51 13.66 13.28
N ILE A 14 -10.30 13.16 13.00
CA ILE A 14 -10.01 12.29 11.86
C ILE A 14 -10.87 11.01 11.91
N LEU A 15 -10.98 10.38 13.07
CA LEU A 15 -11.80 9.17 13.23
C LEU A 15 -13.30 9.42 12.97
N LYS A 16 -13.80 10.61 13.32
CA LYS A 16 -15.22 10.98 13.06
C LYS A 16 -15.51 11.25 11.59
N THR A 17 -14.52 11.73 10.83
CA THR A 17 -14.68 12.08 9.41
C THR A 17 -14.30 10.97 8.46
N LEU A 18 -13.65 9.90 8.95
CA LEU A 18 -13.28 8.75 8.15
C LEU A 18 -14.54 8.05 7.60
N GLU A 19 -14.54 7.79 6.30
CA GLU A 19 -15.65 7.11 5.64
C GLU A 19 -15.62 5.60 5.92
N ALA A 20 -16.52 5.13 6.80
CA ALA A 20 -16.64 3.71 7.12
C ALA A 20 -16.88 2.84 5.87
N ALA A 21 -17.64 3.35 4.89
CA ALA A 21 -17.90 2.64 3.64
C ALA A 21 -16.63 2.37 2.82
N ALA A 22 -15.64 3.28 2.85
CA ALA A 22 -14.36 3.08 2.17
C ALA A 22 -13.53 1.98 2.85
N VAL A 23 -13.59 1.90 4.18
CA VAL A 23 -12.94 0.85 4.97
C VAL A 23 -13.56 -0.51 4.66
N GLU A 24 -14.90 -0.60 4.65
CA GLU A 24 -15.62 -1.83 4.29
C GLU A 24 -15.32 -2.26 2.85
N ALA A 25 -15.32 -1.33 1.89
CA ALA A 25 -14.98 -1.64 0.50
C ALA A 25 -13.56 -2.20 0.35
N LEU A 26 -12.59 -1.64 1.07
CA LEU A 26 -11.22 -2.15 1.10
C LEU A 26 -11.15 -3.55 1.74
N ALA A 27 -11.81 -3.76 2.88
CA ALA A 27 -11.82 -5.04 3.58
C ALA A 27 -12.48 -6.15 2.74
N VAL A 28 -13.65 -5.88 2.16
CA VAL A 28 -14.37 -6.81 1.26
C VAL A 28 -13.54 -7.13 0.02
N GLY A 29 -12.90 -6.12 -0.58
CA GLY A 29 -12.03 -6.32 -1.74
C GLY A 29 -10.83 -7.21 -1.45
N LEU A 30 -10.16 -7.01 -0.32
CA LEU A 30 -9.05 -7.86 0.13
C LEU A 30 -9.51 -9.29 0.43
N ALA A 31 -10.65 -9.45 1.11
CA ALA A 31 -11.22 -10.76 1.40
C ALA A 31 -11.55 -11.53 0.11
N ALA A 32 -12.11 -10.86 -0.91
CA ALA A 32 -12.40 -11.49 -2.20
C ALA A 32 -11.14 -12.00 -2.91
N VAL A 33 -10.02 -11.27 -2.83
CA VAL A 33 -8.73 -11.71 -3.39
C VAL A 33 -8.20 -12.93 -2.65
N ARG A 34 -8.24 -12.91 -1.31
CA ARG A 34 -7.87 -14.06 -0.49
C ARG A 34 -8.69 -15.29 -0.85
N ASP A 35 -10.01 -15.15 -0.85
CA ASP A 35 -10.95 -16.26 -1.06
C ASP A 35 -10.86 -16.82 -2.49
N GLY A 36 -10.42 -16.00 -3.45
CA GLY A 36 -10.07 -16.43 -4.81
C GLY A 36 -8.71 -17.11 -4.96
N GLY A 37 -7.96 -17.30 -3.87
CA GLY A 37 -6.62 -17.90 -3.89
C GLY A 37 -5.52 -16.98 -4.43
N GLY A 38 -5.75 -15.66 -4.38
CA GLY A 38 -4.78 -14.64 -4.76
C GLY A 38 -3.74 -14.35 -3.68
N ARG A 39 -2.65 -13.68 -4.07
CA ARG A 39 -1.62 -13.17 -3.15
C ARG A 39 -1.77 -11.68 -2.95
N LEU A 40 -1.32 -11.18 -1.80
CA LEU A 40 -1.27 -9.77 -1.46
C LEU A 40 0.17 -9.26 -1.39
N PHE A 41 0.47 -8.17 -2.10
CA PHE A 41 1.76 -7.48 -2.00
C PHE A 41 1.58 -6.10 -1.38
N ILE A 42 2.16 -5.88 -0.20
CA ILE A 42 1.97 -4.66 0.57
C ILE A 42 3.16 -3.72 0.34
N LEU A 43 2.89 -2.54 -0.23
CA LEU A 43 3.91 -1.59 -0.65
C LEU A 43 3.90 -0.37 0.28
N GLY A 44 5.07 0.02 0.78
CA GLY A 44 5.24 1.20 1.61
C GLY A 44 6.70 1.64 1.68
N VAL A 45 6.94 2.92 1.98
CA VAL A 45 8.31 3.49 2.11
C VAL A 45 8.46 4.19 3.46
N GLY A 46 9.62 4.06 4.09
CA GLY A 46 9.91 4.66 5.41
C GLY A 46 9.03 4.06 6.51
N GLY A 47 8.37 4.89 7.32
CA GLY A 47 7.42 4.41 8.32
C GLY A 47 6.28 3.55 7.73
N SER A 48 5.90 3.80 6.47
CA SER A 48 4.90 2.97 5.78
C SER A 48 5.43 1.58 5.42
N ALA A 49 6.75 1.40 5.25
CA ALA A 49 7.35 0.07 5.11
C ALA A 49 7.25 -0.72 6.42
N GLY A 50 7.43 -0.06 7.57
CA GLY A 50 7.21 -0.68 8.88
C GLY A 50 5.77 -1.15 9.08
N HIS A 51 4.78 -0.34 8.68
CA HIS A 51 3.38 -0.77 8.66
C HIS A 51 3.13 -1.92 7.66
N ALA A 52 3.79 -1.91 6.51
CA ALA A 52 3.63 -2.97 5.50
C ALA A 52 4.09 -4.33 6.05
N GLY A 53 5.29 -4.41 6.62
CA GLY A 53 5.80 -5.65 7.24
C GLY A 53 4.96 -6.11 8.43
N HIS A 54 4.48 -5.18 9.28
CA HIS A 54 3.54 -5.51 10.36
C HIS A 54 2.23 -6.10 9.80
N ALA A 55 1.65 -5.46 8.79
CA ALA A 55 0.41 -5.94 8.18
C ALA A 55 0.58 -7.33 7.55
N VAL A 56 1.75 -7.64 6.96
CA VAL A 56 2.04 -9.00 6.46
C VAL A 56 1.89 -10.04 7.58
N ASN A 57 2.40 -9.77 8.78
CA ASN A 57 2.21 -10.67 9.93
C ASN A 57 0.72 -10.92 10.20
N ASP A 58 -0.09 -9.87 10.28
CA ASP A 58 -1.50 -9.98 10.62
C ASP A 58 -2.32 -10.66 9.52
N PHE A 59 -2.11 -10.28 8.26
CA PHE A 59 -2.80 -10.89 7.12
C PHE A 59 -2.49 -12.38 7.00
N ARG A 60 -1.24 -12.79 7.22
CA ARG A 60 -0.87 -14.20 7.18
C ARG A 60 -1.38 -14.97 8.40
N LYS A 61 -1.16 -14.45 9.61
CA LYS A 61 -1.43 -15.14 10.87
C LYS A 61 -2.92 -15.18 11.23
N ILE A 62 -3.63 -14.07 11.03
CA ILE A 62 -5.02 -13.90 11.47
C ILE A 62 -5.97 -14.14 10.31
N CYS A 63 -5.68 -13.59 9.13
CA CYS A 63 -6.62 -13.62 8.00
C CYS A 63 -6.43 -14.84 7.09
N GLY A 64 -5.34 -15.61 7.22
CA GLY A 64 -5.01 -16.72 6.32
C GLY A 64 -4.73 -16.25 4.88
N PHE A 65 -4.24 -15.02 4.70
CA PHE A 65 -4.01 -14.41 3.40
C PHE A 65 -2.52 -14.44 3.06
N GLU A 66 -2.17 -15.07 1.93
CA GLU A 66 -0.78 -15.13 1.46
C GLU A 66 -0.30 -13.70 1.10
N ALA A 67 0.47 -13.09 2.01
CA ALA A 67 0.93 -11.72 1.89
C ALA A 67 2.46 -11.59 1.96
N TYR A 68 3.00 -10.55 1.31
CA TYR A 68 4.42 -10.19 1.29
C TYR A 68 4.61 -8.68 1.28
N ALA A 69 5.68 -8.19 1.90
CA ALA A 69 6.15 -6.82 1.74
C ALA A 69 7.53 -6.84 1.07
N PRO A 70 7.70 -6.22 -0.11
CA PRO A 70 9.00 -6.19 -0.81
C PRO A 70 10.13 -5.57 0.00
N THR A 71 9.81 -4.81 1.03
CA THR A 71 10.77 -4.13 1.90
C THR A 71 11.38 -5.03 2.98
N ASP A 72 10.82 -6.22 3.23
CA ASP A 72 11.26 -7.09 4.33
C ASP A 72 12.59 -7.80 4.02
N ASN A 73 12.83 -8.13 2.74
CA ASN A 73 14.10 -8.68 2.30
C ASN A 73 15.10 -7.56 2.03
N VAL A 74 15.80 -7.12 3.07
CA VAL A 74 16.77 -6.02 2.99
C VAL A 74 17.83 -6.27 1.93
N SER A 75 18.33 -7.52 1.79
CA SER A 75 19.35 -7.84 0.79
C SER A 75 18.85 -7.65 -0.64
N GLU A 76 17.64 -8.09 -0.95
CA GLU A 76 17.04 -7.88 -2.28
C GLU A 76 16.71 -6.40 -2.51
N LEU A 77 16.17 -5.72 -1.50
CA LEU A 77 15.85 -4.29 -1.58
C LEU A 77 17.11 -3.48 -1.91
N THR A 78 18.20 -3.67 -1.15
CA THR A 78 19.42 -2.88 -1.36
C THR A 78 20.13 -3.23 -2.65
N ALA A 79 20.09 -4.50 -3.09
CA ALA A 79 20.63 -4.89 -4.39
C ALA A 79 19.87 -4.19 -5.55
N ARG A 80 18.54 -4.21 -5.54
CA ARG A 80 17.73 -3.52 -6.55
C ARG A 80 17.98 -2.01 -6.57
N VAL A 81 18.06 -1.39 -5.39
CA VAL A 81 18.36 0.05 -5.30
C VAL A 81 19.73 0.37 -5.90
N ASN A 82 20.73 -0.47 -5.64
CA ASN A 82 22.09 -0.28 -6.16
C ASN A 82 22.16 -0.47 -7.68
N ASP A 83 21.53 -1.53 -8.19
CA ASP A 83 21.72 -1.99 -9.58
C ASP A 83 20.71 -1.36 -10.56
N GLU A 84 19.46 -1.16 -10.10
CA GLU A 84 18.32 -0.75 -10.93
C GLU A 84 17.73 0.61 -10.51
N GLY A 85 18.22 1.19 -9.41
CA GLY A 85 17.75 2.45 -8.85
C GLY A 85 16.51 2.32 -7.95
N TRP A 86 16.28 3.34 -7.11
CA TRP A 86 15.17 3.34 -6.15
C TRP A 86 13.79 3.24 -6.81
N ASP A 87 13.60 3.83 -7.99
CA ASP A 87 12.30 3.95 -8.63
C ASP A 87 11.75 2.64 -9.19
N THR A 88 12.58 1.60 -9.28
CA THR A 88 12.22 0.31 -9.87
C THR A 88 11.98 -0.78 -8.82
N VAL A 89 12.29 -0.53 -7.54
CA VAL A 89 12.30 -1.57 -6.49
C VAL A 89 11.00 -2.38 -6.41
N PHE A 90 9.84 -1.72 -6.45
CA PHE A 90 8.55 -2.42 -6.38
C PHE A 90 8.14 -3.04 -7.72
N SER A 91 8.34 -2.34 -8.83
CA SER A 91 7.97 -2.88 -10.15
C SER A 91 8.80 -4.12 -10.50
N ALA A 92 10.10 -4.10 -10.25
CA ALA A 92 10.99 -5.22 -10.50
C ALA A 92 10.68 -6.42 -9.58
N TRP A 93 10.46 -6.17 -8.28
CA TRP A 93 10.07 -7.21 -7.33
C TRP A 93 8.74 -7.90 -7.71
N LEU A 94 7.72 -7.11 -8.08
CA LEU A 94 6.41 -7.63 -8.50
C LEU A 94 6.51 -8.45 -9.80
N LYS A 95 7.34 -8.04 -10.76
CA LYS A 95 7.60 -8.78 -12.01
C LYS A 95 8.22 -10.15 -11.73
N VAL A 96 9.26 -10.20 -10.88
CA VAL A 96 9.90 -11.47 -10.48
C VAL A 96 8.93 -12.38 -9.74
N SER A 97 8.06 -11.79 -8.91
CA SER A 97 6.98 -12.50 -8.21
C SER A 97 5.84 -12.97 -9.13
N ARG A 98 5.89 -12.65 -10.43
CA ARG A 98 4.87 -12.99 -11.43
C ARG A 98 3.48 -12.54 -10.99
N ILE A 99 3.36 -11.26 -10.61
CA ILE A 99 2.06 -10.67 -10.28
C ILE A 99 1.07 -10.88 -11.44
N SER A 100 -0.19 -11.16 -11.11
CA SER A 100 -1.23 -11.52 -12.07
C SER A 100 -2.60 -10.98 -11.67
N ALA A 101 -3.60 -11.21 -12.53
CA ALA A 101 -4.99 -10.80 -12.29
C ALA A 101 -5.65 -11.46 -11.07
N LYS A 102 -5.04 -12.52 -10.50
CA LYS A 102 -5.50 -13.15 -9.26
C LYS A 102 -5.01 -12.42 -8.02
N ASP A 103 -3.94 -11.64 -8.14
CA ASP A 103 -3.25 -11.03 -7.02
C ASP A 103 -3.77 -9.59 -6.76
N ALA A 104 -3.33 -9.04 -5.64
CA ALA A 104 -3.56 -7.65 -5.30
C ALA A 104 -2.31 -6.96 -4.74
N VAL A 105 -2.30 -5.64 -4.85
CA VAL A 105 -1.39 -4.77 -4.12
C VAL A 105 -2.15 -3.92 -3.12
N LEU A 106 -1.59 -3.71 -1.94
CA LEU A 106 -2.08 -2.76 -0.93
C LEU A 106 -1.00 -1.73 -0.66
N VAL A 107 -1.30 -0.45 -0.86
CA VAL A 107 -0.35 0.64 -0.65
C VAL A 107 -0.59 1.32 0.69
N PHE A 108 0.47 1.47 1.49
CA PHE A 108 0.53 2.42 2.59
C PHE A 108 1.41 3.60 2.19
N SER A 109 0.82 4.80 2.15
CA SER A 109 1.57 6.01 1.79
C SER A 109 0.87 7.29 2.24
N VAL A 110 1.58 8.15 2.97
CA VAL A 110 1.04 9.46 3.40
C VAL A 110 0.58 10.32 2.22
N GLY A 111 1.27 10.26 1.07
CA GLY A 111 0.96 11.12 -0.08
C GLY A 111 0.53 10.37 -1.35
N GLY A 112 0.38 9.05 -1.33
CA GLY A 112 -0.07 8.25 -2.49
C GLY A 112 0.81 8.28 -3.74
N GLY A 113 1.96 8.98 -3.71
CA GLY A 113 2.88 9.15 -4.83
C GLY A 113 2.45 10.23 -5.83
N ASN A 114 3.43 10.90 -6.44
CA ASN A 114 3.20 11.95 -7.43
C ASN A 114 4.39 12.02 -8.40
N LEU A 115 4.15 11.71 -9.68
CA LEU A 115 5.21 11.71 -10.71
C LEU A 115 5.71 13.11 -11.04
N GLU A 116 4.82 14.09 -11.14
CA GLU A 116 5.19 15.48 -11.47
C GLU A 116 6.12 16.08 -10.41
N LYS A 117 5.88 15.73 -9.14
CA LYS A 117 6.67 16.19 -7.99
C LYS A 117 7.84 15.25 -7.66
N ASN A 118 8.04 14.18 -8.43
CA ASN A 118 9.04 13.15 -8.16
C ASN A 118 8.97 12.54 -6.74
N VAL A 119 7.75 12.32 -6.22
CA VAL A 119 7.50 11.79 -4.87
C VAL A 119 7.04 10.35 -4.94
N SER A 120 7.74 9.46 -4.25
CA SER A 120 7.43 8.01 -4.17
C SER A 120 7.23 7.37 -5.55
N VAL A 121 8.10 7.69 -6.50
CA VAL A 121 8.05 7.16 -7.88
C VAL A 121 8.08 5.62 -7.90
N SER A 122 8.81 5.00 -6.97
CA SER A 122 8.79 3.55 -6.78
C SER A 122 7.39 2.97 -6.57
N LEU A 123 6.55 3.61 -5.74
CA LEU A 123 5.14 3.20 -5.55
C LEU A 123 4.36 3.34 -6.84
N VAL A 124 4.51 4.45 -7.55
CA VAL A 124 3.82 4.69 -8.82
C VAL A 124 4.18 3.62 -9.86
N ASN A 125 5.45 3.26 -9.97
CA ASN A 125 5.90 2.23 -10.90
C ASN A 125 5.41 0.82 -10.51
N GLY A 126 5.35 0.52 -9.20
CA GLY A 126 4.74 -0.72 -8.70
C GLY A 126 3.25 -0.80 -9.04
N LEU A 127 2.52 0.30 -8.86
CA LEU A 127 1.10 0.40 -9.21
C LEU A 127 0.85 0.22 -10.71
N LYS A 128 1.65 0.88 -11.57
CA LYS A 128 1.58 0.68 -13.04
C LYS A 128 1.76 -0.80 -13.41
N THR A 129 2.80 -1.43 -12.87
CA THR A 129 3.09 -2.86 -13.07
C THR A 129 1.91 -3.74 -12.65
N SER A 130 1.25 -3.38 -11.55
CA SER A 130 0.08 -4.10 -11.03
C SER A 130 -1.13 -3.96 -11.97
N LYS A 131 -1.40 -2.76 -12.49
CA LYS A 131 -2.47 -2.52 -13.45
C LYS A 131 -2.21 -3.22 -14.79
N ASP A 132 -0.97 -3.22 -15.27
CA ASP A 132 -0.57 -3.93 -16.49
C ASP A 132 -0.82 -5.45 -16.36
N ALA A 133 -0.56 -6.00 -15.16
CA ALA A 133 -0.86 -7.39 -14.83
C ALA A 133 -2.33 -7.67 -14.49
N LYS A 134 -3.19 -6.64 -14.53
CA LYS A 134 -4.62 -6.67 -14.15
C LYS A 134 -4.87 -7.08 -12.69
N ALA A 135 -3.87 -6.93 -11.83
CA ALA A 135 -4.01 -7.15 -10.39
C ALA A 135 -4.91 -6.07 -9.76
N LYS A 136 -5.55 -6.42 -8.65
CA LYS A 136 -6.33 -5.45 -7.87
C LYS A 136 -5.42 -4.49 -7.13
N VAL A 137 -5.85 -3.23 -7.01
CA VAL A 137 -5.10 -2.19 -6.31
C VAL A 137 -5.93 -1.64 -5.17
N PHE A 138 -5.36 -1.68 -3.96
CA PHE A 138 -5.94 -1.10 -2.75
C PHE A 138 -4.98 -0.07 -2.14
N GLY A 139 -5.52 0.85 -1.34
CA GLY A 139 -4.69 1.87 -0.69
C GLY A 139 -5.23 2.37 0.64
N ILE A 140 -4.32 2.65 1.56
CA ILE A 140 -4.55 3.52 2.72
C ILE A 140 -3.55 4.67 2.59
N VAL A 141 -4.08 5.86 2.29
CA VAL A 141 -3.28 7.04 1.96
C VAL A 141 -3.77 8.28 2.69
N GLY A 142 -2.98 9.35 2.73
CA GLY A 142 -3.41 10.64 3.28
C GLY A 142 -3.46 11.76 2.23
N ARG A 143 -3.63 12.99 2.71
CA ARG A 143 -3.62 14.22 1.90
C ARG A 143 -4.65 14.18 0.76
N ASP A 144 -4.21 14.44 -0.47
CA ASP A 144 -5.01 14.42 -1.70
C ASP A 144 -5.12 13.02 -2.34
N GLY A 145 -4.64 11.98 -1.65
CA GLY A 145 -4.68 10.59 -2.09
C GLY A 145 -3.65 10.20 -3.16
N GLY A 146 -2.99 11.18 -3.78
CA GLY A 146 -1.92 10.98 -4.76
C GLY A 146 -2.32 10.12 -5.96
N TYR A 147 -1.32 9.46 -6.55
CA TYR A 147 -1.52 8.54 -7.68
C TYR A 147 -2.27 7.27 -7.26
N THR A 148 -2.00 6.74 -6.05
CA THR A 148 -2.67 5.55 -5.52
C THR A 148 -4.19 5.66 -5.58
N ALA A 149 -4.77 6.73 -5.02
CA ALA A 149 -6.23 6.87 -4.97
C ALA A 149 -6.88 6.94 -6.37
N LYS A 150 -6.14 7.43 -7.38
CA LYS A 150 -6.63 7.54 -8.77
C LYS A 150 -6.75 6.20 -9.48
N VAL A 151 -5.95 5.20 -9.11
CA VAL A 151 -5.85 3.92 -9.83
C VAL A 151 -6.36 2.72 -9.02
N ALA A 152 -6.65 2.93 -7.73
CA ALA A 152 -7.15 1.93 -6.81
C ALA A 152 -8.58 1.49 -7.14
N ASP A 153 -8.85 0.21 -6.94
CA ASP A 153 -10.18 -0.37 -6.92
C ASP A 153 -10.95 0.03 -5.64
N ALA A 154 -10.25 0.17 -4.51
CA ALA A 154 -10.77 0.80 -3.29
C ALA A 154 -9.63 1.47 -2.50
N CYS A 155 -9.88 2.67 -1.98
CA CYS A 155 -8.88 3.46 -1.27
C CYS A 155 -9.49 4.15 -0.05
N VAL A 156 -8.84 4.00 1.10
CA VAL A 156 -9.14 4.78 2.29
C VAL A 156 -8.22 6.00 2.29
N VAL A 157 -8.80 7.19 2.14
CA VAL A 157 -8.06 8.46 2.24
C VAL A 157 -8.28 9.02 3.64
N ILE A 158 -7.22 9.04 4.44
CA ILE A 158 -7.22 9.59 5.79
C ILE A 158 -7.37 11.12 5.68
N PRO A 159 -8.41 11.72 6.28
CA PRO A 159 -8.72 13.14 6.16
C PRO A 159 -7.78 13.99 7.03
N THR A 160 -6.53 14.13 6.60
CA THR A 160 -5.45 14.90 7.25
C THR A 160 -5.05 16.13 6.46
#